data_AF-A0A9P3BCK8-F1
#
_entry.id   AF-A0A9P3BCK8-F1
#
_cell.length_a   1.000
_cell.length_b   1.000
_cell.length_c   1.000
_cell.angle_alpha   90.00
_cell.angle_beta   90.00
_cell.angle_gamma   90.00
#
_symmetry.space_group_name_H-M   'P 1'
#
loop_
_entity.id
_entity.type
_entity.pdbx_description
1 polymer ?
#
loop_
_entity_poly.entity_id
_entity_poly.type
_entity_poly.pdbx_seq_one_letter_code
_entity_poly.pdbx_strand_id
1 'polypeptide(L)'
;MNPNPIPSQTSDTWEVAVAKYVKSLHPDKQREFQAPATVEACLRDLSTNGARKRGFTRIAEFLGPVIDPLKRLEGTLDVIVQVNAGIASPIWGPLRMAITIACQHLSALERLAFIVDKIAQSVQRYQDLAALFASHAGVREAVGRLYCELLRLCTCMVKYQTRRLRYIFNPFGKEFASISESVDYRAAEIDRQLKQLIS
;
A
#
# COMPACT_ATOMS: atom_id res chain seq x y z
N MET A 1 7.73 -32.11 13.80
CA MET A 1 7.05 -30.83 13.52
C MET A 1 7.78 -30.16 12.38
N ASN A 2 7.19 -30.10 11.19
CA ASN A 2 7.74 -29.32 10.08
C ASN A 2 7.50 -27.83 10.36
N PRO A 3 8.50 -26.95 10.23
CA PRO A 3 8.26 -25.52 10.25
C PRO A 3 7.40 -25.16 9.03
N ASN A 4 6.34 -24.38 9.26
CA ASN A 4 5.53 -23.81 8.20
C ASN A 4 6.43 -23.10 7.17
N PRO A 5 6.15 -23.23 5.86
CA PRO A 5 6.89 -22.50 4.85
C PRO A 5 6.65 -21.00 5.06
N ILE A 6 7.75 -20.27 5.28
CA ILE A 6 7.79 -18.81 5.30
C ILE A 6 7.19 -18.34 3.96
N PRO A 7 6.25 -17.36 3.95
CA PRO A 7 5.74 -16.82 2.71
C PRO A 7 6.91 -16.36 1.84
N SER A 8 6.96 -16.89 0.62
CA SER A 8 8.05 -16.78 -0.37
C SER A 8 8.86 -15.49 -0.23
N GLN A 9 10.11 -15.63 0.25
CA GLN A 9 11.12 -14.59 0.27
C GLN A 9 11.55 -14.27 -1.17
N THR A 10 10.73 -13.57 -1.94
CA THR A 10 11.23 -12.94 -3.16
C THR A 10 12.02 -11.71 -2.77
N SER A 11 13.34 -11.81 -2.93
CA SER A 11 14.34 -10.73 -2.84
C SER A 11 14.19 -9.71 -3.98
N ASP A 12 12.96 -9.35 -4.31
CA ASP A 12 12.71 -8.29 -5.28
C ASP A 12 13.02 -6.96 -4.59
N THR A 13 13.95 -6.20 -5.15
CA THR A 13 14.15 -4.82 -4.73
C THR A 13 12.88 -4.01 -5.02
N TRP A 14 12.71 -2.87 -4.36
CA TRP A 14 11.50 -2.05 -4.53
C TRP A 14 11.33 -1.62 -6.01
N GLU A 15 12.42 -1.46 -6.77
CA GLU A 15 12.42 -1.21 -8.21
C GLU A 15 11.71 -2.33 -8.99
N VAL A 16 12.03 -3.58 -8.65
CA VAL A 16 11.45 -4.77 -9.29
C VAL A 16 9.97 -4.87 -8.96
N ALA A 17 9.56 -4.54 -7.75
CA ALA A 17 8.16 -4.53 -7.34
C ALA A 17 7.35 -3.43 -8.06
N VAL A 18 7.91 -2.23 -8.19
CA VAL A 18 7.32 -1.13 -8.98
C VAL A 18 7.17 -1.55 -10.44
N ALA A 19 8.21 -2.11 -11.05
CA ALA A 19 8.15 -2.58 -12.44
C ALA A 19 7.11 -3.70 -12.64
N LYS A 20 7.02 -4.66 -11.70
CA LYS A 20 5.98 -5.71 -11.70
C LYS A 20 4.57 -5.11 -11.55
N TYR A 21 4.40 -4.12 -10.68
CA TYR A 21 3.13 -3.42 -10.51
C TYR A 21 2.68 -2.73 -11.80
N VAL A 22 3.53 -1.87 -12.38
CA VAL A 22 3.23 -1.14 -13.61
C VAL A 22 2.88 -2.08 -14.76
N LYS A 23 3.66 -3.16 -14.94
CA LYS A 23 3.40 -4.18 -15.97
C LYS A 23 2.08 -4.94 -15.76
N SER A 24 1.55 -4.99 -14.54
CA SER A 24 0.28 -5.66 -14.25
C SER A 24 -0.96 -4.81 -14.59
N LEU A 25 -0.77 -3.52 -14.84
CA LEU A 25 -1.84 -2.58 -15.18
C LEU A 25 -2.13 -2.58 -16.69
N HIS A 26 -3.40 -2.38 -17.08
CA HIS A 26 -3.77 -2.04 -18.47
C HIS A 26 -3.12 -0.70 -18.87
N PRO A 27 -2.78 -0.45 -20.14
CA PRO A 27 -2.14 0.81 -20.57
C PRO A 27 -2.87 2.08 -20.10
N ASP A 28 -4.20 2.08 -20.11
CA ASP A 28 -5.00 3.22 -19.62
C ASP A 28 -4.84 3.42 -18.10
N LYS A 29 -4.68 2.33 -17.36
CA LYS A 29 -4.45 2.32 -15.91
C LYS A 29 -3.02 2.66 -15.53
N GLN A 30 -2.05 2.43 -16.42
CA GLN A 30 -0.67 2.89 -16.24
C GLN A 30 -0.60 4.43 -16.27
N ARG A 31 -1.29 5.08 -17.22
CA ARG A 31 -1.36 6.54 -17.28
C ARG A 31 -2.03 7.14 -16.05
N GLU A 32 -3.13 6.52 -15.60
CA GLU A 32 -3.86 6.98 -14.41
C GLU A 32 -3.03 6.77 -13.12
N PHE A 33 -2.19 5.74 -13.06
CA PHE A 33 -1.23 5.53 -11.97
C PHE A 33 -0.06 6.54 -12.00
N GLN A 34 0.42 6.90 -13.18
CA GLN A 34 1.50 7.88 -13.36
C GLN A 34 1.03 9.33 -13.21
N ALA A 35 -0.29 9.56 -13.27
CA ALA A 35 -0.86 10.89 -13.11
C ALA A 35 -0.63 11.40 -11.67
N PRO A 36 -0.37 12.71 -11.49
CA PRO A 36 -0.34 13.32 -10.17
C PRO A 36 -1.65 13.03 -9.43
N ALA A 37 -1.52 12.46 -8.23
CA ALA A 37 -2.64 12.22 -7.33
C ALA A 37 -2.33 12.90 -6.01
N THR A 38 -3.37 13.50 -5.41
CA THR A 38 -3.24 14.13 -4.10
C THR A 38 -4.15 13.43 -3.09
N VAL A 39 -3.87 13.65 -1.82
CA VAL A 39 -4.72 13.19 -0.72
C VAL A 39 -6.15 13.70 -0.88
N GLU A 40 -6.30 14.96 -1.28
CA GLU A 40 -7.59 15.60 -1.49
C GLU A 40 -8.36 14.93 -2.64
N ALA A 41 -7.67 14.47 -3.68
CA ALA A 41 -8.28 13.68 -4.74
C ALA A 41 -8.78 12.32 -4.22
N CYS A 42 -7.98 11.62 -3.40
CA CYS A 42 -8.37 10.35 -2.77
C CYS A 42 -9.60 10.51 -1.85
N LEU A 43 -9.57 11.51 -0.97
CA LEU A 43 -10.68 11.81 -0.06
C LEU A 43 -11.95 12.25 -0.81
N ARG A 44 -11.80 13.02 -1.89
CA ARG A 44 -12.91 13.42 -2.75
C ARG A 44 -13.53 12.22 -3.44
N ASP A 45 -12.73 11.28 -3.94
CA ASP A 45 -13.23 10.06 -4.56
C ASP A 45 -13.97 9.17 -3.54
N LEU A 46 -13.50 9.09 -2.29
CA LEU A 46 -14.23 8.43 -1.19
C LEU A 46 -15.56 9.12 -0.90
N SER A 47 -15.53 10.45 -0.77
CA SER A 47 -16.70 11.24 -0.38
C SER A 47 -17.76 11.25 -1.47
N THR A 48 -17.37 11.48 -2.73
CA THR A 48 -18.28 11.59 -3.88
C THR A 48 -18.94 10.26 -4.20
N ASN A 49 -18.18 9.17 -4.17
CA ASN A 49 -18.73 7.83 -4.46
C ASN A 49 -19.45 7.22 -3.25
N GLY A 50 -19.16 7.71 -2.04
CA GLY A 50 -19.71 7.21 -0.76
C GLY A 50 -20.85 8.03 -0.17
N ALA A 51 -21.13 9.25 -0.66
CA ALA A 51 -22.02 10.23 -0.03
C ALA A 51 -23.45 9.75 0.29
N ARG A 52 -23.92 8.67 -0.34
CA ARG A 52 -25.27 8.12 -0.12
C ARG A 52 -25.31 6.93 0.85
N LYS A 53 -24.18 6.47 1.39
CA LYS A 53 -24.11 5.25 2.22
C LYS A 53 -23.33 5.49 3.51
N ARG A 54 -24.00 5.38 4.67
CA ARG A 54 -23.44 5.59 6.02
C ARG A 54 -22.12 4.84 6.30
N GLY A 55 -21.94 3.65 5.72
CA GLY A 55 -20.70 2.86 5.88
C GLY A 55 -19.48 3.52 5.24
N PHE A 56 -19.65 4.23 4.14
CA PHE A 56 -18.56 4.89 3.41
C PHE A 56 -18.07 6.14 4.14
N THR A 57 -19.00 6.93 4.69
CA THR A 57 -18.68 8.10 5.52
C THR A 57 -17.82 7.69 6.71
N ARG A 58 -18.17 6.61 7.42
CA ARG A 58 -17.38 6.08 8.53
C ARG A 58 -15.97 5.66 8.13
N ILE A 59 -15.81 5.08 6.94
CA ILE A 59 -14.48 4.69 6.45
C ILE A 59 -13.65 5.91 6.06
N ALA A 60 -14.26 6.94 5.47
CA ALA A 60 -13.57 8.19 5.17
C ALA A 60 -13.09 8.89 6.45
N GLU A 61 -13.94 8.93 7.48
CA GLU A 61 -13.58 9.45 8.82
C GLU A 61 -12.45 8.63 9.45
N PHE A 62 -12.52 7.30 9.35
CA PHE A 62 -11.47 6.39 9.84
C PHE A 62 -10.13 6.59 9.12
N LEU A 63 -10.15 6.87 7.81
CA LEU A 63 -8.94 7.10 7.02
C LEU A 63 -8.33 8.49 7.25
N GLY A 64 -9.03 9.43 7.89
CA GLY A 64 -8.53 10.77 8.17
C GLY A 64 -7.19 10.75 8.93
N PRO A 65 -7.10 10.13 10.12
CA PRO A 65 -5.86 10.01 10.89
C PRO A 65 -4.73 9.23 10.20
N VAL A 66 -5.06 8.39 9.23
CA VAL A 66 -4.12 7.53 8.47
C VAL A 66 -3.32 8.34 7.45
N ILE A 67 -3.80 9.53 7.07
CA ILE A 67 -3.21 10.38 6.03
C ILE A 67 -1.81 10.87 6.39
N ASP A 68 -1.61 11.40 7.60
CA ASP A 68 -0.34 12.02 7.97
C ASP A 68 0.82 11.02 7.99
N PRO A 69 0.67 9.80 8.56
CA PRO A 69 1.68 8.77 8.42
C PRO A 69 2.00 8.40 6.96
N LEU A 70 0.99 8.33 6.09
CA LEU A 70 1.20 8.04 4.67
C LEU A 70 1.91 9.18 3.93
N LYS A 71 1.61 10.45 4.25
CA LYS A 71 2.34 11.61 3.71
C LYS A 71 3.83 11.55 4.08
N ARG A 72 4.15 11.17 5.32
CA ARG A 72 5.55 10.99 5.75
C ARG A 72 6.24 9.84 5.02
N LEU A 73 5.52 8.73 4.82
CA LEU A 73 6.03 7.60 4.04
C LEU A 73 6.27 8.01 2.58
N GLU A 74 5.35 8.79 1.97
CA GLU A 74 5.53 9.30 0.62
C GLU A 74 6.78 10.16 0.54
N GLY A 75 6.96 11.14 1.43
CA GLY A 75 8.17 11.98 1.45
C GLY A 75 9.47 11.19 1.63
N THR A 76 9.42 10.06 2.35
CA THR A 76 10.56 9.14 2.49
C THR A 76 10.85 8.40 1.17
N LEU A 77 9.81 7.99 0.45
CA LEU A 77 9.92 7.27 -0.81
C LEU A 77 10.21 8.18 -2.01
N ASP A 78 9.78 9.43 -1.97
CA ASP A 78 9.87 10.40 -3.07
C ASP A 78 11.32 10.57 -3.55
N VAL A 79 12.26 10.59 -2.61
CA VAL A 79 13.72 10.63 -2.84
C VAL A 79 14.21 9.49 -3.74
N ILE A 80 13.57 8.32 -3.67
CA ILE A 80 14.03 7.10 -4.35
C ILE A 80 13.20 6.80 -5.61
N VAL A 81 11.90 7.10 -5.59
CA VAL A 81 11.00 6.78 -6.70
C VAL A 81 11.08 7.82 -7.83
N GLN A 82 11.30 9.11 -7.52
CA GLN A 82 11.47 10.16 -8.54
C GLN A 82 12.71 9.93 -9.41
N VAL A 83 13.80 9.45 -8.82
CA VAL A 83 15.09 9.26 -9.52
C VAL A 83 15.04 8.10 -10.51
N ASN A 84 14.19 7.09 -10.27
CA ASN A 84 14.33 5.78 -10.95
C ASN A 84 13.09 5.32 -11.74
N ALA A 85 11.89 5.87 -11.49
CA ALA A 85 10.66 5.30 -12.06
C ALA A 85 9.70 6.30 -12.72
N GLY A 86 9.94 7.61 -12.61
CA GLY A 86 9.09 8.64 -13.22
C GLY A 86 7.64 8.65 -12.70
N ILE A 87 7.40 8.11 -11.50
CA ILE A 87 6.09 8.10 -10.85
C ILE A 87 5.94 9.40 -10.06
N ALA A 88 4.91 10.20 -10.38
CA ALA A 88 4.68 11.51 -9.78
C ALA A 88 4.13 11.46 -8.34
N SER A 89 3.50 10.35 -7.94
CA SER A 89 3.09 10.10 -6.54
C SER A 89 3.16 8.60 -6.24
N PRO A 90 4.18 8.14 -5.50
CA PRO A 90 4.39 6.71 -5.28
C PRO A 90 3.28 6.06 -4.45
N ILE A 91 2.60 6.83 -3.58
CA ILE A 91 1.55 6.32 -2.69
C ILE A 91 0.16 6.69 -3.18
N TRP A 92 -0.11 7.95 -3.48
CA TRP A 92 -1.48 8.41 -3.74
C TRP A 92 -2.00 7.96 -5.10
N GLY A 93 -1.13 7.80 -6.11
CA GLY A 93 -1.52 7.27 -7.43
C GLY A 93 -2.18 5.88 -7.35
N PRO A 94 -1.47 4.86 -6.82
CA PRO A 94 -2.04 3.52 -6.58
C PRO A 94 -3.26 3.54 -5.66
N LEU A 95 -3.17 4.31 -4.57
CA LEU A 95 -4.19 4.29 -3.54
C LEU A 95 -5.50 4.89 -4.04
N ARG A 96 -5.43 5.99 -4.80
CA ARG A 96 -6.59 6.60 -5.45
C ARG A 96 -7.31 5.58 -6.35
N MET A 97 -6.55 4.89 -7.20
CA MET A 97 -7.11 3.84 -8.05
C MET A 97 -7.80 2.75 -7.24
N ALA A 98 -7.13 2.24 -6.20
CA ALA A 98 -7.66 1.20 -5.33
C ALA A 98 -8.95 1.66 -4.64
N ILE A 99 -9.00 2.91 -4.16
CA ILE A 99 -10.17 3.55 -3.57
C ILE A 99 -11.33 3.62 -4.57
N THR A 100 -11.09 4.14 -5.79
CA THR A 100 -12.12 4.25 -6.83
C THR A 100 -12.75 2.91 -7.15
N ILE A 101 -11.94 1.85 -7.18
CA ILE A 101 -12.42 0.47 -7.36
C ILE A 101 -13.19 -0.03 -6.13
N ALA A 102 -12.61 0.15 -4.94
CA ALA A 102 -13.19 -0.28 -3.67
C ALA A 102 -14.56 0.34 -3.44
N CYS A 103 -14.79 1.57 -3.91
CA CYS A 103 -16.03 2.29 -3.71
C CYS A 103 -17.26 1.60 -4.32
N GLN A 104 -17.07 0.58 -5.15
CA GLN A 104 -18.17 -0.23 -5.68
C GLN A 104 -18.69 -1.25 -4.65
N HIS A 105 -17.89 -1.64 -3.65
CA HIS A 105 -18.21 -2.69 -2.67
C HIS A 105 -17.68 -2.35 -1.27
N LEU A 106 -18.57 -2.19 -0.29
CA LEU A 106 -18.20 -1.80 1.08
C LEU A 106 -17.15 -2.74 1.70
N SER A 107 -17.30 -4.06 1.54
CA SER A 107 -16.36 -5.04 2.08
C SER A 107 -14.96 -4.96 1.47
N ALA A 108 -14.84 -4.53 0.22
CA ALA A 108 -13.54 -4.27 -0.41
C ALA A 108 -12.91 -2.99 0.16
N LEU A 109 -13.73 -1.97 0.39
CA LEU A 109 -13.30 -0.71 0.99
C LEU A 109 -12.87 -0.86 2.45
N GLU A 110 -13.58 -1.63 3.26
CA GLU A 110 -13.19 -1.95 4.64
C GLU A 110 -11.84 -2.66 4.71
N ARG A 111 -11.62 -3.64 3.84
CA ARG A 111 -10.36 -4.39 3.76
C ARG A 111 -9.20 -3.53 3.28
N LEU A 112 -9.45 -2.65 2.30
CA LEU A 112 -8.47 -1.66 1.84
C LEU A 112 -8.08 -0.75 3.00
N ALA A 113 -9.07 -0.16 3.68
CA ALA A 113 -8.84 0.76 4.79
C ALA A 113 -8.05 0.09 5.93
N PHE A 114 -8.39 -1.17 6.26
CA PHE A 114 -7.68 -1.94 7.27
C PHE A 114 -6.19 -2.13 6.95
N ILE A 115 -5.83 -2.56 5.73
CA ILE A 115 -4.43 -2.79 5.39
C ILE A 115 -3.66 -1.46 5.28
N VAL A 116 -4.29 -0.42 4.76
CA VAL A 116 -3.69 0.92 4.65
C VAL A 116 -3.41 1.50 6.04
N ASP A 117 -4.33 1.33 6.99
CA ASP A 117 -4.12 1.68 8.39
C ASP A 117 -2.95 0.89 9.02
N LYS A 118 -2.85 -0.42 8.79
CA LYS A 118 -1.68 -1.21 9.27
C LYS A 118 -0.36 -0.68 8.72
N ILE A 119 -0.30 -0.34 7.42
CA ILE A 119 0.90 0.24 6.81
C ILE A 119 1.23 1.59 7.47
N ALA A 120 0.22 2.46 7.65
CA ALA A 120 0.39 3.74 8.30
C ALA A 120 0.89 3.61 9.75
N GLN A 121 0.32 2.71 10.54
CA GLN A 121 0.77 2.44 11.90
C GLN A 121 2.20 1.90 11.95
N SER A 122 2.57 1.08 10.97
CA SER A 122 3.93 0.52 10.86
C SER A 122 4.98 1.61 10.71
N VAL A 123 4.65 2.71 10.01
CA VAL A 123 5.60 3.82 9.77
C VAL A 123 5.45 4.97 10.76
N GLN A 124 4.26 5.14 11.34
CA GLN A 124 3.96 6.21 12.31
C GLN A 124 4.82 6.14 13.56
N ARG A 125 5.29 4.95 13.94
CA ARG A 125 6.10 4.70 15.12
C ARG A 125 7.52 5.29 15.03
N TYR A 126 7.94 5.76 13.84
CA TYR A 126 9.27 6.32 13.60
C TYR A 126 9.18 7.81 13.28
N GLN A 127 9.63 8.67 14.21
CA GLN A 127 9.59 10.12 14.02
C GLN A 127 10.52 10.59 12.88
N ASP A 128 11.71 10.00 12.76
CA ASP A 128 12.72 10.34 11.74
C ASP A 128 12.90 9.24 10.69
N LEU A 129 11.80 8.67 10.19
CA LEU A 129 11.85 7.59 9.20
C LEU A 129 12.72 7.92 7.98
N ALA A 130 12.64 9.16 7.49
CA ALA A 130 13.42 9.62 6.34
C ALA A 130 14.94 9.60 6.60
N ALA A 131 15.38 10.03 7.78
CA ALA A 131 16.80 10.00 8.14
C ALA A 131 17.30 8.56 8.30
N LEU A 132 16.50 7.69 8.95
CA LEU A 132 16.82 6.28 9.13
C LEU A 132 16.92 5.56 7.77
N PHE A 133 16.01 5.88 6.86
CA PHE A 133 15.98 5.35 5.50
C PHE A 133 17.19 5.80 4.66
N ALA A 134 17.61 7.06 4.81
CA ALA A 134 18.79 7.59 4.14
C ALA A 134 20.09 6.93 4.66
N SER A 135 20.21 6.74 5.97
CA SER A 135 21.46 6.34 6.61
C SER A 135 21.64 4.83 6.76
N HIS A 136 20.57 4.03 6.71
CA HIS A 136 20.64 2.60 7.02
C HIS A 136 20.04 1.73 5.91
N ALA A 137 20.90 0.95 5.24
CA ALA A 137 20.51 0.07 4.14
C ALA A 137 19.43 -0.96 4.54
N GLY A 138 19.53 -1.55 5.74
CA GLY A 138 18.54 -2.51 6.24
C GLY A 138 17.14 -1.89 6.45
N VAL A 139 17.08 -0.68 7.02
CA VAL A 139 15.82 0.07 7.16
C VAL A 139 15.26 0.42 5.78
N ARG A 140 16.11 0.88 4.87
CA ARG A 140 15.72 1.21 3.49
C ARG A 140 15.09 0.03 2.77
N GLU A 141 15.71 -1.14 2.88
CA GLU A 141 15.20 -2.38 2.28
C GLU A 141 13.86 -2.81 2.91
N ALA A 142 13.75 -2.72 4.23
CA ALA A 142 12.52 -3.09 4.95
C ALA A 142 11.35 -2.16 4.60
N VAL A 143 11.58 -0.84 4.54
CA VAL A 143 10.59 0.16 4.10
C VAL A 143 10.23 -0.04 2.62
N GLY A 144 11.20 -0.31 1.76
CA GLY A 144 10.96 -0.65 0.36
C GLY A 144 10.05 -1.87 0.20
N ARG A 145 10.27 -2.91 1.01
CA ARG A 145 9.40 -4.11 1.04
C ARG A 145 8.00 -3.80 1.57
N LEU A 146 7.86 -2.92 2.56
CA LEU A 146 6.54 -2.47 3.03
C LEU A 146 5.78 -1.74 1.90
N TYR A 147 6.46 -0.89 1.15
CA TYR A 147 5.90 -0.25 -0.04
C TYR A 147 5.47 -1.26 -1.12
N CYS A 148 6.21 -2.35 -1.30
CA CYS A 148 5.82 -3.42 -2.22
C CYS A 148 4.46 -4.04 -1.85
N GLU A 149 4.16 -4.20 -0.56
CA GLU A 149 2.87 -4.73 -0.11
C GLU A 149 1.71 -3.75 -0.38
N LEU A 150 1.96 -2.43 -0.32
CA LEU A 150 0.98 -1.42 -0.75
C LEU A 150 0.66 -1.57 -2.24
N LEU A 151 1.68 -1.72 -3.09
CA LEU A 151 1.48 -1.94 -4.52
C LEU A 151 0.77 -3.26 -4.82
N ARG A 152 1.10 -4.32 -4.07
CA ARG A 152 0.42 -5.62 -4.17
C ARG A 152 -1.06 -5.52 -3.81
N LEU A 153 -1.39 -4.77 -2.76
CA LEU A 153 -2.78 -4.44 -2.40
C LEU A 153 -3.52 -3.73 -3.54
N CYS A 154 -2.91 -2.68 -4.10
CA CYS A 154 -3.51 -1.96 -5.22
C CYS A 154 -3.70 -2.85 -6.45
N THR A 155 -2.75 -3.76 -6.71
CA THR A 155 -2.87 -4.76 -7.79
C THR A 155 -4.05 -5.70 -7.57
N CYS A 156 -4.22 -6.16 -6.34
CA CYS A 156 -5.31 -7.04 -5.96
C CYS A 156 -6.67 -6.37 -6.24
N MET A 157 -6.79 -5.07 -5.95
CA MET A 157 -7.99 -4.28 -6.26
C MET A 157 -8.26 -4.18 -7.75
N VAL A 158 -7.23 -3.90 -8.56
CA VAL A 158 -7.37 -3.87 -10.04
C VAL A 158 -7.81 -5.24 -10.60
N LYS A 159 -7.25 -6.33 -10.09
CA LYS A 159 -7.66 -7.70 -10.47
C LYS A 159 -9.10 -8.00 -10.07
N TYR A 160 -9.52 -7.52 -8.90
CA TYR A 160 -10.90 -7.66 -8.43
C TYR A 160 -11.90 -6.98 -9.36
N GLN A 161 -11.58 -5.78 -9.87
CA GLN A 161 -12.42 -5.07 -10.85
C GLN A 161 -12.56 -5.85 -12.17
N THR A 162 -11.45 -6.35 -12.72
CA THR A 162 -11.40 -6.98 -14.05
C THR A 162 -11.97 -8.39 -14.08
N ARG A 163 -11.98 -9.11 -12.95
CA ARG A 163 -12.45 -10.51 -12.85
C ARG A 163 -13.76 -10.66 -12.07
N ARG A 164 -14.65 -9.66 -12.18
CA ARG A 164 -15.91 -9.46 -11.43
C ARG A 164 -16.74 -10.72 -11.12
N LEU A 165 -16.73 -11.75 -11.97
CA LEU A 165 -17.51 -12.99 -11.80
C LEU A 165 -16.75 -14.17 -11.15
N ARG A 166 -15.40 -14.18 -11.16
CA ARG A 166 -14.59 -15.34 -10.71
C ARG A 166 -14.04 -15.19 -9.28
N TYR A 167 -14.00 -13.97 -8.73
CA TYR A 167 -13.48 -13.69 -7.38
C TYR A 167 -14.55 -13.64 -6.27
N ILE A 168 -15.83 -13.74 -6.62
CA ILE A 168 -16.94 -13.82 -5.66
C ILE A 168 -16.84 -15.09 -4.80
N PHE A 169 -16.17 -16.14 -5.30
CA PHE A 169 -15.96 -17.41 -4.59
C PHE A 169 -14.54 -17.52 -3.98
N ASN A 170 -14.18 -16.60 -3.06
CA ASN A 170 -13.17 -16.82 -2.00
C ASN A 170 -11.63 -16.70 -2.25
N PRO A 171 -11.05 -16.42 -3.44
CA PRO A 171 -9.61 -16.12 -3.53
C PRO A 171 -9.25 -14.71 -3.04
N PHE A 172 -10.19 -13.75 -3.09
CA PHE A 172 -9.97 -12.37 -2.61
C PHE A 172 -9.61 -12.35 -1.12
N GLY A 173 -10.34 -13.12 -0.31
CA GLY A 173 -10.12 -13.16 1.14
C GLY A 173 -8.72 -13.67 1.51
N LYS A 174 -8.22 -14.67 0.79
CA LYS A 174 -6.90 -15.27 1.01
C LYS A 174 -5.77 -14.33 0.59
N GLU A 175 -5.91 -13.65 -0.55
CA GLU A 175 -4.91 -12.65 -0.97
C GLU A 175 -4.82 -11.50 0.04
N PHE A 176 -5.95 -11.01 0.54
CA PHE A 176 -5.98 -9.97 1.57
C PHE A 176 -5.37 -10.40 2.90
N ALA A 177 -5.67 -11.62 3.35
CA ALA A 177 -5.06 -12.18 4.56
C ALA A 177 -3.53 -12.29 4.39
N SER A 178 -3.07 -12.83 3.26
CA SER A 178 -1.64 -12.94 2.94
C SER A 178 -0.95 -11.57 2.90
N ILE A 179 -1.57 -10.54 2.30
CA ILE A 179 -1.01 -9.18 2.30
C ILE A 179 -0.96 -8.63 3.72
N SER A 180 -2.02 -8.84 4.51
CA SER A 180 -2.09 -8.35 5.89
C SER A 180 -1.00 -8.97 6.79
N GLU A 181 -0.75 -10.27 6.66
CA GLU A 181 0.32 -10.99 7.35
C GLU A 181 1.70 -10.54 6.87
N SER A 182 1.87 -10.34 5.55
CA SER A 182 3.10 -9.78 5.00
C SER A 182 3.39 -8.39 5.57
N VAL A 183 2.39 -7.51 5.69
CA VAL A 183 2.56 -6.17 6.28
C VAL A 183 3.06 -6.28 7.72
N ASP A 184 2.48 -7.15 8.54
CA ASP A 184 2.95 -7.38 9.92
C ASP A 184 4.40 -7.86 9.95
N TYR A 185 4.74 -8.82 9.09
CA TYR A 185 6.09 -9.34 8.97
C TYR A 185 7.09 -8.25 8.55
N ARG A 186 6.73 -7.40 7.59
CA ARG A 186 7.59 -6.29 7.14
C ARG A 186 7.72 -5.20 8.20
N ALA A 187 6.66 -4.90 8.95
CA ALA A 187 6.72 -3.98 10.07
C ALA A 187 7.69 -4.47 11.15
N ALA A 188 7.60 -5.76 11.50
CA ALA A 188 8.52 -6.38 12.45
C ALA A 188 9.97 -6.39 11.94
N GLU A 189 10.19 -6.48 10.62
CA GLU A 189 11.52 -6.37 10.03
C GLU A 189 12.14 -4.98 10.27
N ILE A 190 11.37 -3.90 10.07
CA ILE A 190 11.85 -2.54 10.36
C ILE A 190 12.26 -2.44 11.83
N ASP A 191 11.43 -2.95 12.75
CA ASP A 191 11.74 -2.98 14.19
C ASP A 191 13.02 -3.77 14.52
N ARG A 192 13.28 -4.89 13.83
CA ARG A 192 14.51 -5.69 14.01
C ARG A 192 15.74 -4.94 13.55
N GLN A 193 15.68 -4.32 12.36
CA GLN A 193 16.79 -3.55 11.80
C GLN A 193 17.16 -2.36 12.71
N LEU A 194 16.17 -1.69 13.29
CA LEU A 194 16.41 -0.58 14.21
C LEU A 194 17.04 -1.03 15.53
N LYS A 195 16.63 -2.17 16.09
CA LYS A 195 17.25 -2.72 17.31
C LYS A 195 18.73 -3.05 17.13
N GLN A 196 19.13 -3.50 15.94
CA GLN A 196 20.53 -3.79 15.62
C GLN A 196 21.41 -2.54 15.54
N LEU A 197 20.82 -1.36 15.33
CA LEU A 197 21.56 -0.08 15.27
C LEU A 197 21.81 0.53 16.65
N ILE A 198 21.02 0.12 17.67
CA ILE A 198 21.07 0.68 19.03
C ILE A 198 21.85 -0.25 19.98
N SER A 199 22.12 -1.50 19.56
CA SER A 199 22.86 -2.50 20.33
C SER A 199 24.33 -2.53 19.97
#